data_AF-A0A1N6GUJ9-F1
#
_entry.id   AF-A0A1N6GUJ9-F1
#
_cell.length_a   1.000
_cell.length_b   1.000
_cell.length_c   1.000
_cell.angle_alpha   90.00
_cell.angle_beta   90.00
_cell.angle_gamma   90.00
#
_symmetry.space_group_name_H-M   'P 1'
#
loop_
_entity.id
_entity.type
_entity.pdbx_description
1 polymer ?
#
loop_
_entity_poly.entity_id
_entity_poly.type
_entity_poly.pdbx_seq_one_letter_code
_entity_poly.pdbx_strand_id
1 'polypeptide(L)'
;MSGVYAYSGTGISAIDDKGRLSIPAFLRKDLVASSDGRTVCIGKHEKWDCLVGFGLSRKIDMLAEIDREENNAIARGEDYDRDLASFKKFHSIKDLSFDASGRFGLPDGHRDKGHLKDKVIFFGTGLSFCLWDPQVLLDTTVELPVDRDEVKQLVADLGKKK
;
A
#
# COMPACT_ATOMS: atom_id res chain seq x y z
N MET A 1 -5.46 22.53 1.71
CA MET A 1 -5.32 22.22 3.14
C MET A 1 -4.77 20.79 3.24
N SER A 2 -3.55 20.60 3.73
CA SER A 2 -3.04 19.27 4.05
C SER A 2 -3.73 18.79 5.34
N GLY A 3 -4.81 18.04 5.19
CA GLY A 3 -5.38 17.31 6.32
C GLY A 3 -4.37 16.30 6.84
N VAL A 4 -4.29 16.12 8.16
CA VAL A 4 -3.51 15.02 8.75
C VAL A 4 -4.33 13.74 8.55
N TYR A 5 -3.84 12.85 7.68
CA TYR A 5 -4.38 11.51 7.48
C TYR A 5 -3.34 10.48 7.94
N ALA A 6 -3.81 9.39 8.54
CA ALA A 6 -2.95 8.30 8.97
C ALA A 6 -3.70 6.98 8.84
N TYR A 7 -3.16 6.07 8.03
CA TYR A 7 -3.68 4.72 7.89
C TYR A 7 -3.29 3.88 9.10
N SER A 8 -4.27 3.38 9.83
CA SER A 8 -4.05 2.52 11.00
C SER A 8 -5.08 1.40 11.07
N GLY A 9 -4.73 0.28 11.72
CA GLY A 9 -5.59 -0.89 11.89
C GLY A 9 -5.32 -2.02 10.89
N THR A 10 -5.98 -3.16 11.13
CA THR A 10 -5.85 -4.40 10.36
C THR A 10 -7.19 -4.79 9.74
N GLY A 11 -7.17 -5.38 8.54
CA GLY A 11 -8.36 -6.03 7.98
C GLY A 11 -8.05 -6.98 6.86
N ILE A 12 -9.07 -7.70 6.39
CA ILE A 12 -8.94 -8.68 5.32
C ILE A 12 -9.97 -8.45 4.23
N SER A 13 -9.59 -8.71 2.99
CA SER A 13 -10.49 -8.75 1.84
C SER A 13 -10.16 -9.94 0.94
N ALA A 14 -11.14 -10.39 0.17
CA ALA A 14 -10.95 -11.39 -0.87
C ALA A 14 -10.83 -10.71 -2.24
N ILE A 15 -10.02 -11.29 -3.12
CA ILE A 15 -10.02 -10.94 -4.55
C ILE A 15 -11.23 -11.64 -5.19
N ASP A 16 -12.10 -10.88 -5.85
CA ASP A 16 -13.26 -11.43 -6.54
C ASP A 16 -12.90 -12.05 -7.90
N ASP A 17 -13.86 -12.75 -8.53
CA ASP A 17 -13.66 -13.43 -9.82
C ASP A 17 -13.30 -12.48 -10.97
N LYS A 18 -13.44 -11.17 -10.77
CA LYS A 18 -13.07 -10.13 -11.74
C LYS A 18 -11.73 -9.46 -11.40
N GLY A 19 -10.96 -10.04 -10.47
CA GLY A 19 -9.67 -9.49 -10.03
C GLY A 19 -9.80 -8.21 -9.21
N ARG A 20 -10.98 -7.93 -8.62
CA ARG A 20 -11.19 -6.72 -7.82
C ARG A 20 -10.99 -7.01 -6.35
N LEU A 21 -10.44 -6.02 -5.66
CA LEU A 21 -10.17 -6.06 -4.23
C LEU A 21 -10.93 -4.91 -3.54
N SER A 22 -11.45 -5.16 -2.34
CA SER A 22 -12.14 -4.12 -1.55
C SER A 22 -11.23 -3.54 -0.50
N ILE A 23 -11.09 -2.21 -0.48
CA ILE A 23 -10.39 -1.49 0.58
C ILE A 23 -11.22 -1.61 1.88
N PRO A 24 -10.63 -2.06 2.99
CA PRO A 24 -11.31 -2.11 4.29
C PRO A 24 -11.88 -0.75 4.72
N ALA A 25 -13.04 -0.76 5.36
CA ALA A 25 -13.78 0.46 5.70
C ALA A 25 -12.96 1.49 6.50
N PHE A 26 -12.11 1.00 7.41
CA PHE A 26 -11.29 1.85 8.27
C PHE A 26 -10.24 2.68 7.52
N LEU A 27 -9.82 2.26 6.31
CA LEU A 27 -8.85 3.02 5.50
C LEU A 27 -9.51 4.07 4.58
N ARG A 28 -10.81 3.91 4.29
CA ARG A 28 -11.45 4.64 3.18
C ARG A 28 -11.51 6.14 3.42
N LYS A 29 -11.80 6.58 4.65
CA LYS A 29 -11.95 8.00 5.00
C LYS A 29 -10.63 8.74 4.73
N ASP A 30 -9.54 8.23 5.25
CA ASP A 30 -8.21 8.84 5.11
C ASP A 30 -7.69 8.74 3.68
N LEU A 31 -8.03 7.66 2.97
CA LEU A 31 -7.67 7.53 1.56
C LEU A 31 -8.39 8.55 0.66
N VAL A 32 -9.67 8.79 0.93
CA VAL A 32 -10.44 9.83 0.22
C VAL A 32 -9.88 11.21 0.54
N ALA A 33 -9.59 11.50 1.81
CA ALA A 33 -9.04 12.78 2.23
C ALA A 33 -7.65 13.06 1.63
N SER A 34 -6.76 12.06 1.64
CA SER A 34 -5.39 12.16 1.11
C SER A 34 -5.31 12.18 -0.42
N SER A 35 -6.40 11.85 -1.12
CA SER A 35 -6.44 11.84 -2.59
C SER A 35 -7.41 12.87 -3.17
N ASP A 36 -8.11 13.63 -2.33
CA ASP A 36 -9.22 14.51 -2.73
C ASP A 36 -10.22 13.80 -3.67
N GLY A 37 -10.53 12.54 -3.36
CA GLY A 37 -11.29 11.68 -4.27
C GLY A 37 -11.07 10.19 -4.04
N ARG A 38 -11.68 9.36 -4.89
CA ARG A 38 -11.62 7.89 -4.78
C ARG A 38 -10.50 7.29 -5.61
N THR A 39 -9.27 7.68 -5.28
CA THR A 39 -8.05 7.14 -5.90
C THR A 39 -7.20 6.44 -4.85
N VAL A 40 -6.69 5.27 -5.19
CA VAL A 40 -5.66 4.55 -4.42
C VAL A 40 -4.43 4.40 -5.28
N CYS A 41 -3.27 4.76 -4.75
CA CYS A 41 -1.99 4.46 -5.38
C CYS A 41 -1.51 3.12 -4.86
N ILE A 42 -1.16 2.18 -5.75
CA ILE A 42 -0.64 0.85 -5.39
C ILE A 42 0.74 0.65 -6.03
N GLY A 43 1.72 0.27 -5.22
CA GLY A 43 3.09 -0.06 -5.65
C GLY A 43 3.63 -1.32 -5.00
N LYS A 44 4.83 -1.76 -5.42
CA LYS A 44 5.58 -2.83 -4.73
C LYS A 44 6.29 -2.22 -3.53
N HIS A 45 6.23 -2.87 -2.39
CA HIS A 45 7.03 -2.45 -1.24
C HIS A 45 8.53 -2.69 -1.51
N GLU A 46 9.39 -1.72 -1.21
CA GLU A 46 10.81 -1.76 -1.57
C GLU A 46 11.59 -2.89 -0.88
N LYS A 47 11.15 -3.28 0.32
CA LYS A 47 11.87 -4.24 1.18
C LYS A 47 11.13 -5.54 1.44
N TRP A 48 9.83 -5.58 1.19
CA TRP A 48 8.96 -6.64 1.70
C TRP A 48 8.19 -7.29 0.56
N ASP A 49 7.84 -8.56 0.75
CA ASP A 49 7.11 -9.36 -0.23
C ASP A 49 5.61 -9.08 -0.24
N CYS A 50 5.28 -7.78 -0.28
CA CYS A 50 3.93 -7.26 -0.24
C CYS A 50 3.77 -6.07 -1.19
N LEU A 51 2.52 -5.63 -1.39
CA LEU A 51 2.27 -4.32 -2.00
C LEU A 51 2.13 -3.24 -0.93
N VAL A 52 2.21 -2.00 -1.36
CA VAL A 52 1.94 -0.82 -0.56
C VAL A 52 0.84 0.00 -1.22
N GLY A 53 -0.08 0.52 -0.42
CA GLY A 53 -1.15 1.42 -0.81
C GLY A 53 -1.11 2.73 -0.06
N PHE A 54 -1.47 3.83 -0.73
CA PHE A 54 -1.53 5.18 -0.15
C PHE A 54 -2.38 6.10 -1.03
N GLY A 55 -2.63 7.32 -0.55
CA GLY A 55 -3.33 8.36 -1.31
C GLY A 55 -2.39 9.24 -2.13
N LEU A 56 -2.95 10.01 -3.08
CA LEU A 56 -2.17 10.83 -4.02
C LEU A 56 -1.20 11.79 -3.34
N SER A 57 -1.54 12.29 -2.15
CA SER A 57 -0.67 13.17 -1.37
C SER A 57 0.70 12.57 -1.06
N ARG A 58 0.81 11.25 -0.88
CA ARG A 58 2.11 10.59 -0.63
C ARG A 58 3.08 10.76 -1.81
N LYS A 59 2.58 10.89 -3.04
CA LYS A 59 3.43 11.17 -4.22
C LYS A 59 4.06 12.56 -4.15
N ILE A 60 3.34 13.54 -3.58
CA ILE A 60 3.89 14.88 -3.31
C ILE A 60 5.01 14.77 -2.29
N ASP A 61 4.80 14.01 -1.20
CA ASP A 61 5.83 13.79 -0.18
C ASP A 61 7.07 13.08 -0.76
N MET A 62 6.88 12.10 -1.67
CA MET A 62 8.00 11.41 -2.34
C MET A 62 8.82 12.34 -3.24
N LEU A 63 8.17 13.28 -3.95
CA LEU A 63 8.89 14.31 -4.72
C LEU A 63 9.68 15.24 -3.80
N ALA A 64 9.08 15.68 -2.70
CA ALA A 64 9.75 16.52 -1.71
C ALA A 64 10.90 15.78 -0.98
N GLU A 65 10.83 14.45 -0.83
CA GLU A 65 11.96 13.63 -0.38
C GLU A 65 13.11 13.66 -1.39
N ILE A 66 12.83 13.48 -2.69
CA ILE A 66 13.85 13.55 -3.76
C ILE A 66 14.52 14.91 -3.77
N ASP A 67 13.75 16.00 -3.68
CA ASP A 67 14.29 17.36 -3.62
C ASP A 67 15.22 17.55 -2.42
N ARG A 68 14.86 16.99 -1.25
CA ARG A 68 15.70 17.06 -0.05
C ARG A 68 16.96 16.21 -0.17
N GLU A 69 16.84 15.00 -0.73
CA GLU A 69 17.97 14.11 -0.99
C GLU A 69 19.00 14.77 -1.92
N GLU A 70 18.53 15.40 -3.01
CA GLU A 70 19.35 16.16 -3.95
C GLU A 70 20.07 17.34 -3.29
N ASN A 71 19.31 18.20 -2.59
CA ASN A 71 19.88 19.35 -1.87
C ASN A 71 20.96 18.92 -0.86
N ASN A 72 20.74 17.81 -0.16
CA ASN A 72 21.71 17.27 0.79
C ASN A 72 22.98 16.74 0.10
N ALA A 73 22.86 16.12 -1.07
CA ALA A 73 24.01 15.66 -1.86
C ALA A 73 24.83 16.84 -2.39
N ILE A 74 24.17 17.86 -2.95
CA ILE A 74 24.80 19.11 -3.40
C ILE A 74 25.55 19.77 -2.25
N ALA A 75 24.95 19.86 -1.06
CA ALA A 75 25.58 20.45 0.12
C ALA A 75 26.83 19.69 0.59
N ARG A 76 26.93 18.38 0.28
CA ARG A 76 28.11 17.55 0.55
C ARG A 76 29.12 17.52 -0.60
N GLY A 77 28.80 18.14 -1.74
CA GLY A 77 29.62 18.05 -2.96
C GLY A 77 29.59 16.67 -3.61
N GLU A 78 28.52 15.90 -3.40
CA GLU A 78 28.30 14.57 -3.96
C GLU A 78 27.43 14.66 -5.23
N ASP A 79 27.67 13.76 -6.19
CA ASP A 79 26.78 13.58 -7.34
C ASP A 79 25.43 13.00 -6.90
N TYR A 80 24.35 13.46 -7.53
CA TYR A 80 23.00 12.95 -7.31
C TYR A 80 22.29 12.66 -8.64
N ASP A 81 21.88 11.40 -8.83
CA ASP A 81 21.09 10.99 -9.99
C ASP A 81 19.60 11.05 -9.64
N ARG A 82 19.00 12.21 -9.95
CA ARG A 82 17.57 12.48 -9.69
C ARG A 82 16.64 11.58 -10.49
N ASP A 83 17.02 11.20 -11.71
CA ASP A 83 16.21 10.33 -12.56
C ASP A 83 16.17 8.91 -11.98
N LEU A 84 17.31 8.40 -11.53
CA LEU A 84 17.38 7.11 -10.83
C LEU A 84 16.60 7.12 -9.51
N ALA A 85 16.69 8.19 -8.72
CA ALA A 85 15.93 8.33 -7.48
C ALA A 85 14.41 8.35 -7.73
N SER A 86 13.99 9.11 -8.74
CA SER A 86 12.59 9.14 -9.20
C SER A 86 12.13 7.78 -9.69
N PHE A 87 12.94 7.10 -10.51
CA PHE A 87 12.63 5.77 -11.00
C PHE A 87 12.43 4.80 -9.83
N LYS A 88 13.35 4.74 -8.86
CA LYS A 88 13.26 3.87 -7.68
C LYS A 88 11.95 4.06 -6.89
N LYS A 89 11.52 5.30 -6.66
CA LYS A 89 10.30 5.58 -5.88
C LYS A 89 9.02 5.33 -6.69
N PHE A 90 9.00 5.65 -7.98
CA PHE A 90 7.75 5.73 -8.76
C PHE A 90 7.48 4.59 -9.73
N HIS A 91 8.49 3.82 -10.17
CA HIS A 91 8.35 2.88 -11.30
C HIS A 91 7.28 1.80 -11.09
N SER A 92 6.96 1.45 -9.84
CA SER A 92 5.99 0.40 -9.52
C SER A 92 4.59 0.94 -9.21
N ILE A 93 4.41 2.25 -9.05
CA ILE A 93 3.16 2.85 -8.58
C ILE A 93 2.14 2.97 -9.72
N LYS A 94 0.90 2.57 -9.45
CA LYS A 94 -0.27 2.85 -10.30
C LYS A 94 -1.37 3.52 -9.51
N ASP A 95 -1.96 4.54 -10.10
CA ASP A 95 -3.13 5.24 -9.58
C ASP A 95 -4.39 4.49 -10.06
N LEU A 96 -5.22 4.02 -9.14
CA LEU A 96 -6.39 3.20 -9.41
C LEU A 96 -7.63 3.87 -8.79
N SER A 97 -8.71 3.97 -9.55
CA SER A 97 -9.98 4.44 -9.01
C SER A 97 -10.71 3.33 -8.25
N PHE A 98 -11.45 3.70 -7.20
CA PHE A 98 -12.31 2.78 -6.46
C PHE A 98 -13.75 3.28 -6.37
N ASP A 99 -14.72 2.35 -6.30
CA ASP A 99 -16.13 2.68 -6.21
C ASP A 99 -16.56 3.10 -4.79
N ALA A 100 -17.83 3.50 -4.60
CA ALA A 100 -18.34 3.91 -3.28
C ALA A 100 -18.24 2.80 -2.21
N SER A 101 -18.17 1.52 -2.62
CA SER A 101 -17.98 0.38 -1.73
C SER A 101 -16.50 0.07 -1.45
N GLY A 102 -15.57 0.84 -2.01
CA GLY A 102 -14.12 0.65 -1.84
C GLY A 102 -13.51 -0.37 -2.79
N ARG A 103 -14.23 -0.83 -3.82
CA ARG A 103 -13.70 -1.84 -4.77
C ARG A 103 -12.88 -1.18 -5.86
N PHE A 104 -11.72 -1.75 -6.16
CA PHE A 104 -10.87 -1.38 -7.28
C PHE A 104 -10.38 -2.65 -8.01
N GLY A 105 -10.06 -2.52 -9.29
CA GLY A 105 -9.41 -3.60 -10.05
C GLY A 105 -7.92 -3.63 -9.73
N LEU A 106 -7.40 -4.75 -9.25
CA LEU A 106 -5.98 -4.94 -9.01
C LEU A 106 -5.32 -5.50 -10.28
N PRO A 107 -4.37 -4.79 -10.92
CA PRO A 107 -3.69 -5.32 -12.09
C PRO A 107 -2.92 -6.61 -11.80
N ASP A 108 -2.94 -7.59 -12.70
CA ASP A 108 -2.28 -8.88 -12.52
C ASP A 108 -0.78 -8.74 -12.22
N GLY A 109 -0.08 -7.86 -12.94
CA GLY A 109 1.35 -7.61 -12.67
C GLY A 109 1.64 -7.06 -11.27
N HIS A 110 0.68 -6.39 -10.61
CA HIS A 110 0.81 -5.98 -9.21
C HIS A 110 0.49 -7.15 -8.28
N ARG A 111 -0.55 -7.91 -8.59
CA ARG A 111 -0.91 -9.13 -7.87
C ARG A 111 0.28 -10.09 -7.78
N ASP A 112 0.94 -10.34 -8.90
CA ASP A 112 2.10 -11.24 -9.00
C ASP A 112 3.28 -10.72 -8.17
N LYS A 113 3.63 -9.43 -8.31
CA LYS A 113 4.72 -8.79 -7.55
C LYS A 113 4.48 -8.81 -6.04
N GLY A 114 3.21 -8.80 -5.62
CA GLY A 114 2.80 -8.88 -4.21
C GLY A 114 2.56 -10.30 -3.72
N HIS A 115 2.75 -11.31 -4.57
CA HIS A 115 2.41 -12.71 -4.28
C HIS A 115 0.96 -12.92 -3.81
N LEU A 116 0.04 -12.05 -4.23
CA LEU A 116 -1.33 -12.01 -3.73
C LEU A 116 -2.19 -13.09 -4.39
N LYS A 117 -2.76 -13.99 -3.57
CA LYS A 117 -3.64 -15.06 -4.05
C LYS A 117 -5.11 -14.63 -3.98
N ASP A 118 -5.90 -15.25 -3.13
CA ASP A 118 -7.35 -15.10 -3.04
C ASP A 118 -7.79 -14.28 -1.83
N LYS A 119 -6.93 -14.17 -0.81
CA LYS A 119 -7.14 -13.35 0.39
C LYS A 119 -6.00 -12.35 0.53
N VAL A 120 -6.32 -11.15 1.00
CA VAL A 120 -5.35 -10.08 1.19
C VAL A 120 -5.58 -9.43 2.55
N ILE A 121 -4.54 -9.39 3.38
CA ILE A 121 -4.51 -8.65 4.64
C ILE A 121 -4.01 -7.24 4.36
N PHE A 122 -4.66 -6.27 5.01
CA PHE A 122 -4.30 -4.86 5.00
C PHE A 122 -3.80 -4.45 6.37
N PHE A 123 -2.68 -3.72 6.42
CA PHE A 123 -2.18 -3.10 7.64
C PHE A 123 -1.88 -1.62 7.42
N GLY A 124 -2.51 -0.74 8.18
CA GLY A 124 -2.12 0.66 8.23
C GLY A 124 -0.77 0.86 8.92
N THR A 125 0.13 1.62 8.30
CA THR A 125 1.49 1.91 8.78
C THR A 125 1.73 3.41 8.99
N GLY A 126 0.66 4.19 9.15
CA GLY A 126 0.70 5.65 9.24
C GLY A 126 0.60 6.29 7.86
N LEU A 127 1.73 6.50 7.17
CA LEU A 127 1.76 7.20 5.88
C LEU A 127 1.26 6.36 4.69
N SER A 128 1.16 5.04 4.87
CA SER A 128 0.70 4.09 3.86
C SER A 128 0.01 2.91 4.55
N PHE A 129 -0.40 1.92 3.77
CA PHE A 129 -0.80 0.62 4.27
C PHE A 129 -0.19 -0.48 3.41
N CYS A 130 0.11 -1.64 4.01
CA CYS A 130 0.62 -2.80 3.28
C CYS A 130 -0.53 -3.73 2.89
N LEU A 131 -0.37 -4.40 1.74
CA LEU A 131 -1.26 -5.47 1.29
C LEU A 131 -0.45 -6.75 1.18
N TRP A 132 -0.80 -7.74 1.99
CA TRP A 132 -0.09 -9.01 2.10
C TRP A 132 -0.98 -10.18 1.73
N ASP A 133 -0.40 -11.18 1.08
CA ASP A 133 -0.94 -12.52 1.15
C ASP A 133 -0.81 -13.04 2.60
N PRO A 134 -1.88 -13.57 3.22
CA PRO A 134 -1.82 -13.99 4.61
C PRO A 134 -0.75 -15.06 4.89
N GLN A 135 -0.54 -15.99 3.95
CA GLN A 135 0.44 -17.06 4.15
C GLN A 135 1.86 -16.50 4.02
N VAL A 136 2.12 -15.67 3.00
CA VAL A 136 3.41 -14.98 2.84
C VAL A 136 3.77 -14.17 4.08
N LEU A 137 2.80 -13.46 4.66
CA LEU A 137 3.00 -12.74 5.91
C LEU A 137 3.28 -13.67 7.10
N LEU A 138 2.56 -14.78 7.22
CA LEU A 138 2.77 -15.74 8.30
C LEU A 138 4.11 -16.48 8.17
N ASP A 139 4.65 -16.61 6.96
CA ASP A 139 5.93 -17.26 6.72
C ASP A 139 7.12 -16.28 6.70
N THR A 140 6.85 -14.97 6.72
CA THR A 140 7.92 -13.96 6.67
C THR A 140 8.80 -14.01 7.91
N THR A 141 10.11 -13.94 7.68
CA THR A 141 11.14 -13.79 8.72
C THR A 141 11.42 -12.33 9.07
N VAL A 142 10.77 -11.39 8.37
CA VAL A 142 10.86 -9.97 8.69
C VAL A 142 10.21 -9.73 10.05
N GLU A 143 10.92 -9.01 10.93
CA GLU A 143 10.40 -8.61 12.22
C GLU A 143 9.37 -7.47 12.04
N LEU A 144 8.12 -7.87 11.88
CA LEU A 144 6.97 -6.96 11.82
C LEU A 144 6.19 -7.09 13.14
N PRO A 145 5.74 -5.99 13.76
CA PRO A 145 4.91 -6.01 14.97
C PRO A 145 3.45 -6.38 14.64
N VAL A 146 3.26 -7.48 13.91
CA VAL A 146 1.95 -8.00 13.49
C VAL A 146 1.48 -9.04 14.49
N ASP A 147 0.24 -8.90 14.94
CA ASP A 147 -0.45 -9.94 15.69
C ASP A 147 -0.81 -11.10 14.74
N ARG A 148 -0.01 -12.18 14.80
CA ARG A 148 -0.19 -13.34 13.93
C ARG A 148 -1.47 -14.12 14.25
N ASP A 149 -2.00 -14.03 15.46
CA ASP A 149 -3.24 -14.69 15.83
C ASP A 149 -4.45 -13.89 15.34
N GLU A 150 -4.39 -12.55 15.36
CA GLU A 150 -5.36 -11.69 14.67
C GLU A 150 -5.44 -12.04 13.18
N VAL A 151 -4.29 -12.20 12.50
CA VAL A 151 -4.25 -12.58 11.07
C VAL A 151 -4.96 -13.92 10.83
N LYS A 152 -4.65 -14.95 11.62
CA LYS A 152 -5.30 -16.27 11.50
C LYS A 152 -6.82 -16.17 11.72
N GLN A 153 -7.25 -15.38 12.71
CA GLN A 153 -8.66 -15.18 13.01
C GLN A 153 -9.39 -14.49 11.85
N LEU A 154 -8.81 -13.43 11.28
CA LEU A 154 -9.35 -12.75 10.10
C LEU A 154 -9.49 -13.69 8.90
N VAL A 155 -8.49 -14.54 8.66
CA VAL A 155 -8.51 -15.55 7.58
C VAL A 155 -9.62 -16.58 7.79
N ALA A 156 -9.84 -17.02 9.04
CA ALA A 156 -10.89 -17.95 9.41
C ALA A 156 -12.29 -17.33 9.26
N ASP A 157 -12.48 -16.10 9.74
CA ASP A 157 -13.78 -15.43 9.71
C ASP A 157 -14.21 -15.02 8.30
N LEU A 158 -13.26 -14.69 7.41
CA LEU A 158 -13.56 -14.48 6.00
C LEU A 158 -14.08 -15.77 5.33
N GLY A 159 -13.62 -16.95 5.77
CA GLY A 159 -14.08 -18.23 5.26
C GLY A 159 -15.51 -18.58 5.67
N LYS A 160 -15.98 -18.08 6.82
CA LYS A 160 -17.35 -18.32 7.34
C LYS A 160 -18.42 -17.44 6.70
N LYS A 161 -18.02 -16.39 5.95
CA LYS A 161 -18.93 -15.43 5.30
C LYS A 161 -19.31 -15.82 3.88
N LYS A 162 -18.85 -16.98 3.38
CA LYS A 162 -19.31 -17.61 2.14
C LYS A 162 -20.49 -18.54 2.45
#